data_AF-X1MU98-F1
#
_entry.id   AF-X1MU98-F1
#
_cell.length_a   1.000
_cell.length_b   1.000
_cell.length_c   1.000
_cell.angle_alpha   90.00
_cell.angle_beta   90.00
_cell.angle_gamma   90.00
#
_symmetry.space_group_name_H-M   'P 1'
#
loop_
_entity.id
_entity.type
_entity.pdbx_description
1 polymer ?
#
loop_
_entity_poly.entity_id
_entity_poly.type
_entity_poly.pdbx_seq_one_letter_code
_entity_poly.pdbx_strand_id
1 'polypeptide(L)'
;MIRKNKIIILIGIVIIIGVSLIFYNIQNKSSKSPKISISEEEREFGKIKEDKRPLTIIDDTGTAVTIPQEPQRIISTAPSNTEILFYLGLQEKIVGITNYCNFPEETKNIEKIGEISPLNFEKIVSLKPDFILAYAGFQLKEIPRLRELGLKAIVIE
;
A
#
# COMPACT_ATOMS: atom_id res chain seq x y z
N MET A 1 70.53 20.98 23.23
CA MET A 1 69.21 20.66 23.83
C MET A 1 67.99 21.08 22.98
N ILE A 2 68.14 21.56 21.74
CA ILE A 2 67.05 22.17 20.93
C ILE A 2 66.40 21.19 19.93
N ARG A 3 67.03 20.04 19.63
CA ARG A 3 66.52 19.04 18.66
C ARG A 3 65.38 18.16 19.21
N LYS A 4 65.37 17.86 20.51
CA LYS A 4 64.33 16.99 21.11
C LYS A 4 62.94 17.65 21.11
N ASN A 5 62.87 18.96 21.36
CA ASN A 5 61.59 19.67 21.41
C ASN A 5 60.94 19.83 20.02
N LYS A 6 61.74 19.94 18.95
CA LYS A 6 61.23 19.96 17.57
C LYS A 6 60.63 18.61 17.15
N ILE A 7 61.19 17.51 17.64
CA ILE A 7 60.68 16.15 17.37
C ILE A 7 59.35 15.92 18.08
N ILE A 8 59.19 16.39 19.33
CA ILE A 8 57.95 16.27 20.09
C ILE A 8 56.82 17.09 19.42
N ILE A 9 57.11 18.30 18.94
CA ILE A 9 56.13 19.14 18.21
C ILE A 9 55.73 18.47 16.89
N LEU A 10 56.68 17.88 16.15
CA LEU A 10 56.40 17.20 14.89
C LEU A 10 55.52 15.95 15.08
N ILE A 11 55.77 15.16 16.14
CA ILE A 11 54.94 13.99 16.48
C ILE A 11 53.53 14.44 16.88
N GLY A 12 53.39 15.54 17.63
CA GLY A 12 52.09 16.12 17.99
C GLY A 12 51.25 16.53 16.77
N ILE A 13 51.87 17.17 15.77
CA ILE A 13 51.19 17.58 14.52
C ILE A 13 50.72 16.36 13.71
N VAL A 14 51.54 15.30 13.63
CA VAL A 14 51.19 14.07 12.92
C VAL A 14 50.01 13.35 13.57
N ILE A 15 49.93 13.34 14.91
CA ILE A 15 48.80 12.75 15.65
C ILE A 15 47.51 13.56 15.42
N ILE A 16 47.58 14.89 15.43
CA ILE A 16 46.41 15.76 15.19
C ILE A 16 45.86 15.56 13.77
N ILE A 17 46.73 15.50 12.76
CA ILE A 17 46.33 15.23 11.37
C ILE A 17 45.73 13.82 11.24
N GLY A 18 46.32 12.83 11.89
CA GLY A 18 45.79 11.46 11.92
C GLY A 18 44.40 11.36 12.54
N VAL A 19 44.17 12.02 13.67
CA VAL A 19 42.85 12.05 14.35
C VAL A 19 41.83 12.82 13.51
N SER A 20 42.20 13.93 12.88
CA SER A 20 41.32 14.65 11.94
C SER A 20 40.95 13.81 10.71
N LEU A 21 41.87 13.00 10.17
CA LEU A 21 41.59 12.10 9.03
C LEU A 21 40.69 10.92 9.42
N ILE A 22 40.83 10.39 10.64
CA ILE A 22 39.95 9.36 11.17
C ILE A 22 38.54 9.95 11.39
N PHE A 23 38.44 11.13 11.99
CA PHE A 23 37.17 11.82 12.22
C PHE A 23 36.47 12.22 10.90
N TYR A 24 37.25 12.65 9.90
CA TYR A 24 36.76 12.90 8.54
C TYR A 24 36.20 11.63 7.89
N ASN A 25 36.87 10.48 8.04
CA ASN A 25 36.36 9.19 7.55
C ASN A 25 35.09 8.74 8.30
N ILE A 26 34.95 9.03 9.59
CA ILE A 26 33.76 8.68 10.39
C ILE A 26 32.54 9.51 9.95
N GLN A 27 32.68 10.82 9.75
CA GLN A 27 31.63 11.68 9.21
C GLN A 27 31.23 11.26 7.78
N ASN A 28 32.20 10.94 6.91
CA ASN A 28 31.95 10.57 5.52
C ASN A 28 31.33 9.16 5.34
N LYS A 29 31.35 8.32 6.40
CA LYS A 29 30.71 6.98 6.41
C LYS A 29 29.23 7.01 6.82
N SER A 30 28.74 8.12 7.41
CA SER A 30 27.34 8.28 7.81
C SER A 30 26.40 8.82 6.71
N SER A 31 26.91 9.11 5.50
CA SER A 31 26.12 9.63 4.37
C SER A 31 26.12 8.73 3.12
N LYS A 32 26.43 7.44 3.27
CA LYS A 32 26.24 6.43 2.21
C LYS A 32 25.24 5.36 2.65
N SER A 33 23.96 5.70 2.54
CA SER A 33 22.90 4.72 2.29
C SER A 33 23.25 3.92 1.01
N PRO A 34 22.88 2.64 0.90
CA PRO A 34 23.20 1.84 -0.28
C PRO A 34 22.54 2.47 -1.50
N LYS A 35 23.34 2.80 -2.54
CA LYS A 35 22.84 3.17 -3.87
C LYS A 35 22.25 1.91 -4.49
N ILE A 36 20.97 1.67 -4.24
CA ILE A 36 20.14 0.79 -5.07
C ILE A 36 19.90 1.59 -6.35
N SER A 37 20.41 1.13 -7.48
CA SER A 37 20.12 1.69 -8.80
C SER A 37 18.71 1.27 -9.19
N ILE A 38 17.74 2.00 -8.65
CA ILE A 38 16.32 1.88 -9.00
C ILE A 38 16.20 2.20 -10.50
N SER A 39 15.70 1.24 -11.28
CA SER A 39 15.49 1.41 -12.72
C SER A 39 14.49 2.54 -12.98
N GLU A 40 14.53 3.16 -14.16
CA GLU A 40 13.58 4.23 -14.51
C GLU A 40 12.12 3.74 -14.45
N GLU A 41 11.89 2.44 -14.63
CA GLU A 41 10.59 1.77 -14.48
C GLU A 41 10.08 1.76 -13.02
N GLU A 42 10.95 1.49 -12.05
CA GLU A 42 10.58 1.54 -10.62
C GLU A 42 10.32 2.98 -10.16
N ARG A 43 11.00 3.97 -10.76
CA ARG A 43 10.71 5.41 -10.54
C ARG A 43 9.37 5.83 -11.12
N GLU A 44 8.91 5.16 -12.17
CA GLU A 44 7.60 5.41 -12.77
C GLU A 44 6.47 4.79 -11.94
N PHE A 45 6.70 3.62 -11.32
CA PHE A 45 5.78 3.00 -10.37
C PHE A 45 5.57 3.82 -9.08
N GLY A 46 6.61 4.55 -8.65
CA GLY A 46 6.57 5.43 -7.48
C GLY A 46 6.05 6.86 -7.74
N LYS A 47 5.78 7.23 -8.99
CA LYS A 47 5.02 8.44 -9.29
C LYS A 47 3.54 8.10 -9.16
N ILE A 48 2.86 8.72 -8.20
CA ILE A 48 1.40 8.75 -8.17
C ILE A 48 0.96 9.29 -9.54
N LYS A 49 0.48 8.39 -10.41
CA LYS A 49 -0.09 8.77 -11.70
C LYS A 49 -1.21 9.74 -11.40
N GLU A 50 -1.23 10.84 -12.15
CA GLU A 50 -2.31 11.82 -12.15
C GLU A 50 -3.67 11.10 -12.15
N ASP A 51 -4.55 11.51 -11.25
CA ASP A 51 -5.83 10.87 -11.03
C ASP A 51 -6.78 11.12 -12.22
N LYS A 52 -6.70 10.25 -13.24
CA LYS A 52 -7.52 10.35 -14.44
C LYS A 52 -8.87 9.69 -14.19
N ARG A 53 -9.80 10.45 -13.62
CA ARG A 53 -11.19 10.05 -13.44
C ARG A 53 -12.12 10.85 -14.37
N PRO A 54 -13.21 10.26 -14.89
CA PRO A 54 -13.69 8.89 -14.61
C PRO A 54 -12.79 7.81 -15.22
N LEU A 55 -12.59 6.71 -14.48
CA LEU A 55 -11.82 5.55 -14.92
C LEU A 55 -12.79 4.41 -15.26
N THR A 56 -12.73 3.92 -16.50
CA THR A 56 -13.48 2.72 -16.90
C THR A 56 -12.54 1.53 -16.95
N ILE A 57 -12.90 0.46 -16.24
CA ILE A 57 -12.13 -0.79 -16.14
C ILE A 57 -13.01 -1.91 -16.71
N ILE A 58 -12.42 -2.80 -17.49
CA ILE A 58 -13.05 -4.10 -17.81
C ILE A 58 -12.59 -5.07 -16.73
N ASP A 59 -13.53 -5.57 -15.94
CA ASP A 59 -13.23 -6.50 -14.85
C ASP A 59 -13.17 -7.96 -15.33
N ASP A 60 -12.89 -8.90 -14.43
CA ASP A 60 -12.67 -10.31 -14.79
C ASP A 60 -13.94 -11.02 -15.29
N THR A 61 -15.11 -10.38 -15.18
CA THR A 61 -16.35 -10.85 -15.83
C THR A 61 -16.52 -10.34 -17.27
N GLY A 62 -15.55 -9.57 -17.79
CA GLY A 62 -15.64 -8.90 -19.08
C GLY A 62 -16.58 -7.69 -19.07
N THR A 63 -17.00 -7.21 -17.89
CA THR A 63 -17.92 -6.08 -17.78
C THR A 63 -17.15 -4.77 -17.64
N ALA A 64 -17.51 -3.77 -18.45
CA ALA A 64 -17.01 -2.41 -18.28
C ALA A 64 -17.70 -1.72 -17.09
N VAL A 65 -16.92 -1.34 -16.07
CA VAL A 65 -17.37 -0.63 -14.87
C VAL A 65 -16.69 0.73 -14.81
N THR A 66 -17.47 1.79 -14.63
CA THR A 66 -16.94 3.17 -14.56
C THR A 66 -16.88 3.66 -13.11
N ILE A 67 -15.69 4.03 -12.66
CA ILE A 67 -15.38 4.64 -11.37
C ILE A 67 -15.25 6.16 -11.58
N PRO A 68 -16.25 6.96 -11.17
CA PRO A 68 -16.26 8.40 -11.45
C PRO A 68 -15.35 9.21 -10.53
N GLN A 69 -15.05 8.71 -9.34
CA GLN A 69 -14.27 9.38 -8.30
C GLN A 69 -13.56 8.33 -7.45
N GLU A 70 -12.64 8.76 -6.59
CA GLU A 70 -11.97 7.86 -5.65
C GLU A 70 -12.98 7.10 -4.78
N PRO A 71 -12.88 5.78 -4.68
CA PRO A 71 -13.58 5.04 -3.65
C PRO A 71 -13.21 5.55 -2.25
N GLN A 72 -14.20 5.83 -1.43
CA GLN A 72 -14.06 6.21 -0.01
C GLN A 72 -14.75 5.23 0.93
N ARG A 73 -15.66 4.40 0.42
CA ARG A 73 -16.45 3.43 1.20
C ARG A 73 -16.50 2.10 0.46
N ILE A 74 -15.49 1.28 0.75
CA ILE A 74 -15.24 0.02 0.06
C ILE A 74 -15.86 -1.13 0.84
N ILE A 75 -16.60 -1.99 0.17
CA ILE A 75 -16.88 -3.35 0.66
C ILE A 75 -15.94 -4.33 -0.04
N SER A 76 -15.30 -5.18 0.75
CA SER A 76 -14.51 -6.31 0.26
C SER A 76 -15.25 -7.61 0.53
N THR A 77 -15.48 -8.41 -0.50
CA THR A 77 -16.31 -9.61 -0.37
C THR A 77 -15.51 -10.91 -0.27
N ALA A 78 -14.17 -10.86 -0.17
CA ALA A 78 -13.32 -12.04 -0.05
C ALA A 78 -12.05 -11.77 0.80
N PRO A 79 -11.46 -12.80 1.43
CA PRO A 79 -10.20 -12.65 2.17
C PRO A 79 -9.06 -12.07 1.32
N SER A 80 -8.82 -12.62 0.13
CA SER A 80 -7.78 -12.12 -0.81
C SER A 80 -7.96 -10.65 -1.15
N ASN A 81 -9.18 -10.23 -1.49
CA ASN A 81 -9.51 -8.83 -1.77
C ASN A 81 -9.22 -7.92 -0.57
N THR A 82 -9.55 -8.39 0.64
CA THR A 82 -9.30 -7.64 1.88
C THR A 82 -7.81 -7.47 2.11
N GLU A 83 -7.03 -8.54 1.99
CA GLU A 83 -5.57 -8.50 2.15
C GLU A 83 -4.90 -7.57 1.12
N ILE A 84 -5.36 -7.59 -0.14
CA ILE A 84 -4.88 -6.66 -1.19
C ILE A 84 -5.16 -5.21 -0.79
N LEU A 85 -6.36 -4.90 -0.29
CA LEU A 85 -6.71 -3.54 0.12
C LEU A 85 -5.85 -3.05 1.31
N PHE A 86 -5.55 -3.94 2.26
CA PHE A 86 -4.63 -3.64 3.36
C PHE A 86 -3.20 -3.41 2.84
N TYR A 87 -2.72 -4.26 1.93
CA TYR A 87 -1.40 -4.10 1.32
C TYR A 87 -1.27 -2.76 0.57
N LEU A 88 -2.35 -2.29 -0.05
CA LEU A 88 -2.40 -0.99 -0.73
C LEU A 88 -2.59 0.21 0.22
N GLY A 89 -2.68 0.00 1.53
CA GLY A 89 -2.88 1.07 2.51
C GLY A 89 -4.30 1.67 2.50
N LEU A 90 -5.29 0.92 2.01
CA LEU A 90 -6.68 1.38 1.85
C LEU A 90 -7.61 0.93 2.98
N GLN A 91 -7.08 0.34 4.06
CA GLN A 91 -7.86 -0.25 5.15
C GLN A 91 -8.88 0.72 5.78
N GLU A 92 -8.55 2.00 5.92
CA GLU A 92 -9.43 3.02 6.51
C GLU A 92 -10.69 3.30 5.67
N LYS A 93 -10.70 2.90 4.40
CA LYS A 93 -11.84 3.05 3.49
C LYS A 93 -12.74 1.82 3.49
N ILE A 94 -12.34 0.72 4.13
CA ILE A 94 -13.11 -0.52 4.16
C ILE A 94 -14.23 -0.39 5.18
N VAL A 95 -15.47 -0.39 4.72
CA VAL A 95 -16.67 -0.25 5.56
C VAL A 95 -17.37 -1.57 5.83
N GLY A 96 -16.96 -2.66 5.16
CA GLY A 96 -17.53 -3.98 5.39
C GLY A 96 -16.72 -5.10 4.74
N ILE A 97 -16.62 -6.24 5.45
CA ILE A 97 -15.93 -7.45 5.02
C ILE A 97 -16.73 -8.71 5.37
N THR A 98 -16.45 -9.84 4.73
CA THR A 98 -17.13 -11.10 5.07
C THR A 98 -16.66 -11.67 6.41
N ASN A 99 -17.43 -12.64 6.93
CA ASN A 99 -17.12 -13.41 8.13
C ASN A 99 -15.76 -14.14 8.03
N TYR A 100 -15.30 -14.43 6.82
CA TYR A 100 -14.06 -15.17 6.56
C TYR A 100 -12.80 -14.29 6.52
N CYS A 101 -12.96 -12.96 6.47
CA CYS A 101 -11.83 -12.03 6.45
C CYS A 101 -11.32 -11.84 7.89
N ASN A 102 -10.21 -12.50 8.24
CA ASN A 102 -9.64 -12.54 9.58
C ASN A 102 -8.17 -12.10 9.66
N PHE A 103 -7.59 -11.70 8.53
CA PHE A 103 -6.23 -11.19 8.42
C PHE A 103 -6.20 -9.90 7.59
N PRO A 104 -5.40 -8.90 7.98
CA PRO A 104 -4.62 -8.83 9.22
C PRO A 104 -5.52 -8.63 10.45
N GLU A 105 -4.95 -8.59 11.66
CA GLU A 105 -5.72 -8.61 12.91
C GLU A 105 -6.70 -7.43 13.03
N GLU A 106 -6.37 -6.30 12.42
CA GLU A 106 -7.17 -5.07 12.36
C GLU A 106 -8.55 -5.30 11.70
N THR A 107 -8.69 -6.34 10.87
CA THR A 107 -9.98 -6.73 10.28
C THR A 107 -11.05 -7.08 11.31
N LYS A 108 -10.67 -7.42 12.55
CA LYS A 108 -11.61 -7.65 13.67
C LYS A 108 -12.44 -6.41 14.00
N ASN A 109 -11.95 -5.21 13.67
CA ASN A 109 -12.64 -3.95 13.93
C ASN A 109 -13.55 -3.49 12.78
N ILE A 110 -13.55 -4.21 11.65
CA ILE A 110 -14.35 -3.87 10.48
C ILE A 110 -15.68 -4.62 10.53
N GLU A 111 -16.76 -3.91 10.19
CA GLU A 111 -18.11 -4.44 10.16
C GLU A 111 -18.21 -5.71 9.30
N LYS A 112 -18.93 -6.72 9.81
CA LYS A 112 -19.18 -7.96 9.08
C LYS A 112 -20.44 -7.87 8.24
N ILE A 113 -20.31 -8.22 6.96
CA ILE A 113 -21.43 -8.26 6.01
C ILE A 113 -22.06 -9.66 5.88
N GLY A 114 -21.62 -10.62 6.69
CA GLY A 114 -22.11 -12.00 6.64
C GLY A 114 -21.22 -12.93 5.82
N GLU A 115 -21.83 -13.94 5.23
CA GLU A 115 -21.16 -15.02 4.51
C GLU A 115 -20.50 -14.56 3.20
N ILE A 116 -19.66 -15.40 2.61
CA ILE A 116 -19.04 -15.14 1.30
C ILE A 116 -20.03 -15.36 0.14
N SER A 117 -20.95 -16.32 0.30
CA SER A 117 -22.10 -16.55 -0.58
C SER A 117 -23.15 -17.38 0.19
N PRO A 118 -24.44 -16.99 0.19
CA PRO A 118 -24.96 -15.79 -0.45
C PRO A 118 -24.54 -14.51 0.28
N LEU A 119 -24.37 -13.43 -0.47
CA LEU A 119 -24.10 -12.09 0.04
C LEU A 119 -25.35 -11.51 0.71
N ASN A 120 -25.15 -10.84 1.84
CA ASN A 120 -26.23 -10.10 2.51
C ASN A 120 -26.39 -8.71 1.86
N PHE A 121 -27.23 -8.62 0.83
CA PHE A 121 -27.49 -7.38 0.10
C PHE A 121 -28.03 -6.25 0.99
N GLU A 122 -28.92 -6.55 1.94
CA GLU A 122 -29.48 -5.54 2.85
C GLU A 122 -28.38 -4.92 3.70
N LYS A 123 -27.49 -5.75 4.26
CA LYS A 123 -26.35 -5.29 5.03
C LYS A 123 -25.39 -4.47 4.17
N ILE A 124 -25.04 -4.95 2.98
CA ILE A 124 -24.20 -4.22 2.01
C ILE A 124 -24.77 -2.83 1.72
N VAL A 125 -26.05 -2.74 1.36
CA VAL A 125 -26.70 -1.46 1.02
C VAL A 125 -26.78 -0.53 2.25
N SER A 126 -27.05 -1.07 3.44
CA SER A 126 -27.12 -0.28 4.68
C SER A 126 -25.83 0.46 5.00
N LEU A 127 -24.68 -0.09 4.59
CA LEU A 127 -23.36 0.50 4.78
C LEU A 127 -23.03 1.57 3.74
N LYS A 128 -23.92 1.85 2.78
CA LYS A 128 -23.77 2.90 1.76
C LYS A 128 -22.37 2.89 1.10
N PRO A 129 -21.90 1.74 0.55
CA PRO A 129 -20.62 1.69 -0.13
C PRO A 129 -20.68 2.51 -1.42
N ASP A 130 -19.56 3.08 -1.81
CA ASP A 130 -19.38 3.70 -3.14
C ASP A 130 -18.60 2.80 -4.11
N PHE A 131 -18.05 1.69 -3.60
CA PHE A 131 -17.30 0.69 -4.35
C PHE A 131 -17.39 -0.69 -3.69
N ILE A 132 -17.47 -1.74 -4.51
CA ILE A 132 -17.42 -3.13 -4.06
C ILE A 132 -16.32 -3.85 -4.84
N LEU A 133 -15.36 -4.41 -4.10
CA LEU A 133 -14.35 -5.31 -4.66
C LEU A 133 -14.82 -6.75 -4.47
N ALA A 134 -15.40 -7.29 -5.52
CA ALA A 134 -16.06 -8.59 -5.55
C ALA A 134 -15.11 -9.71 -6.01
N TYR A 135 -15.45 -10.96 -5.70
CA TYR A 135 -14.68 -12.14 -6.09
C TYR A 135 -15.55 -13.12 -6.88
N ALA A 136 -15.15 -13.43 -8.13
CA ALA A 136 -16.01 -14.19 -9.05
C ALA A 136 -16.28 -15.62 -8.55
N GLY A 137 -15.28 -16.26 -7.94
CA GLY A 137 -15.29 -17.70 -7.69
C GLY A 137 -16.55 -18.22 -6.99
N PHE A 138 -17.03 -17.52 -5.95
CA PHE A 138 -18.26 -17.88 -5.24
C PHE A 138 -19.47 -17.01 -5.59
N GLN A 139 -19.26 -15.77 -6.06
CA GLN A 139 -20.29 -14.73 -6.10
C GLN A 139 -20.79 -14.42 -7.51
N LEU A 140 -20.32 -15.12 -8.55
CA LEU A 140 -20.63 -14.81 -9.96
C LEU A 140 -22.14 -14.63 -10.23
N LYS A 141 -22.99 -15.43 -9.59
CA LYS A 141 -24.46 -15.36 -9.72
C LYS A 141 -25.08 -14.12 -9.04
N GLU A 142 -24.37 -13.49 -8.13
CA GLU A 142 -24.82 -12.40 -7.28
C GLU A 142 -24.35 -11.03 -7.80
N ILE A 143 -23.28 -11.00 -8.60
CA ILE A 143 -22.71 -9.78 -9.20
C ILE A 143 -23.74 -8.97 -10.00
N PRO A 144 -24.59 -9.57 -10.88
CA PRO A 144 -25.59 -8.81 -11.61
C PRO A 144 -26.53 -8.06 -10.66
N ARG A 145 -26.92 -8.70 -9.55
CA ARG A 145 -27.83 -8.10 -8.58
C ARG A 145 -27.20 -6.92 -7.85
N LEU A 146 -25.91 -6.98 -7.49
CA LEU A 146 -25.20 -5.84 -6.92
C LEU A 146 -25.24 -4.63 -7.87
N ARG A 147 -25.01 -4.87 -9.16
CA ARG A 147 -24.98 -3.82 -10.19
C ARG A 147 -26.38 -3.26 -10.48
N GLU A 148 -27.42 -4.08 -10.49
CA GLU A 148 -28.82 -3.65 -10.60
C GLU A 148 -29.25 -2.70 -9.46
N LEU A 149 -28.68 -2.88 -8.27
CA LEU A 149 -28.88 -2.00 -7.11
C LEU A 149 -28.11 -0.66 -7.25
N GLY A 150 -27.42 -0.44 -8.38
CA GLY A 150 -26.63 0.76 -8.64
C GLY A 150 -25.26 0.78 -7.95
N LEU A 151 -24.82 -0.35 -7.39
CA LEU A 151 -23.53 -0.47 -6.71
C LEU A 151 -22.43 -0.71 -7.74
N LYS A 152 -21.28 -0.03 -7.57
CA LYS A 152 -20.11 -0.19 -8.43
C LYS A 152 -19.31 -1.40 -7.98
N ALA A 153 -19.72 -2.58 -8.44
CA ALA A 153 -19.04 -3.84 -8.18
C ALA A 153 -18.05 -4.18 -9.31
N ILE A 154 -16.77 -4.23 -8.98
CA ILE A 154 -15.69 -4.74 -9.83
C ILE A 154 -15.29 -6.12 -9.33
N VAL A 155 -15.14 -7.06 -10.25
CA VAL A 155 -14.77 -8.44 -9.95
C VAL A 155 -13.28 -8.67 -10.24
N ILE A 156 -12.58 -9.29 -9.29
CA ILE A 156 -11.22 -9.82 -9.46
C ILE A 156 -11.17 -11.31 -9.09
N GLU A 157 -10.35 -12.11 -9.80
CA GLU A 157 -10.05 -13.53 -9.52
C GLU A 157 -8.65 -13.76 -8.92
#